data_AF-A0A6P6RBH6-F1
#
_entry.id   AF-A0A6P6RBH6-F1
#
_cell.length_a   1.000
_cell.length_b   1.000
_cell.length_c   1.000
_cell.angle_alpha   90.00
_cell.angle_beta   90.00
_cell.angle_gamma   90.00
#
_symmetry.space_group_name_H-M   'P 1'
#
loop_
_entity.id
_entity.type
_entity.pdbx_description
1 polymer ?
#
loop_
_entity_poly.entity_id
_entity_poly.type
_entity_poly.pdbx_seq_one_letter_code
_entity_poly.pdbx_strand_id
1 'polypeptide(L)'
;MYNAAERVMRILKEQGEASLRNVCAAFKIKMLNPAEVSYLSEYCIVMKPISMALNILQSETNTQMGWLLPTIYLLDSKLKKMEASIKICLPLIHALQKGLQKRFGEFMEDPELISATILLPKFKTSWTDKAHIIKAGMDYILHHLDAIKDTQQNDSQHDSSDEDDFFSSIKTVHSPTASELDGYLACASEEMGLLQSFHLVKKRSLKLNTPLPASAACERLFSCAGQLFTPKRARLDSTNFEN
;
A
#
# COMPACT_ATOMS: atom_id res chain seq x y z
N MET A 1 -3.72 20.49 1.46
CA MET A 1 -4.60 21.25 0.56
C MET A 1 -6.00 20.65 0.48
N TYR A 2 -6.16 19.35 0.15
CA TYR A 2 -7.47 18.67 0.11
C TYR A 2 -8.33 18.85 1.37
N ASN A 3 -7.82 18.51 2.56
CA ASN A 3 -8.59 18.63 3.82
C ASN A 3 -9.09 20.06 4.09
N ALA A 4 -8.33 21.08 3.68
CA ALA A 4 -8.74 22.47 3.83
C ALA A 4 -9.88 22.81 2.85
N ALA A 5 -9.75 22.43 1.58
CA ALA A 5 -10.80 22.61 0.58
C ALA A 5 -12.09 21.87 0.98
N GLU A 6 -11.96 20.61 1.43
CA GLU A 6 -13.10 19.81 1.91
C GLU A 6 -13.76 20.47 3.14
N ARG A 7 -12.97 21.03 4.06
CA ARG A 7 -13.52 21.77 5.22
C ARG A 7 -14.32 22.99 4.78
N VAL A 8 -13.82 23.76 3.83
CA VAL A 8 -14.53 24.93 3.26
C VAL A 8 -15.83 24.49 2.60
N MET A 9 -15.80 23.45 1.75
CA MET A 9 -16.99 22.93 1.09
C MET A 9 -18.03 22.37 2.07
N ARG A 10 -17.57 21.73 3.16
CA ARG A 10 -18.45 21.24 4.23
C ARG A 10 -19.14 22.40 4.96
N ILE A 11 -18.42 23.46 5.31
CA ILE A 11 -19.00 24.65 5.95
C ILE A 11 -20.07 25.27 5.05
N LEU A 12 -19.80 25.41 3.76
CA LEU A 12 -20.77 25.91 2.79
C LEU A 12 -22.05 25.06 2.75
N LYS A 13 -21.92 23.73 2.81
CA LYS A 13 -23.05 22.80 2.77
C LYS A 13 -23.86 22.77 4.08
N GLU A 14 -23.20 22.78 5.22
CA GLU A 14 -23.82 22.59 6.54
C GLU A 14 -24.30 23.90 7.17
N GLN A 15 -23.53 24.97 7.00
CA GLN A 15 -23.73 26.25 7.70
C GLN A 15 -24.10 27.41 6.75
N GLY A 16 -24.14 27.15 5.45
CA GLY A 16 -24.49 28.12 4.41
C GLY A 16 -23.43 29.19 4.14
N GLU A 17 -23.65 29.97 3.09
CA GLU A 17 -22.71 31.01 2.64
C GLU A 17 -22.50 32.13 3.66
N ALA A 18 -23.50 32.43 4.48
CA ALA A 18 -23.42 33.51 5.47
C ALA A 18 -22.30 33.26 6.50
N SER A 19 -22.14 32.00 6.93
CA SER A 19 -21.11 31.61 7.88
C SER A 19 -19.71 31.82 7.31
N LEU A 20 -19.47 31.39 6.07
CA LEU A 20 -18.19 31.61 5.41
C LEU A 20 -17.94 33.10 5.11
N ARG A 21 -18.99 33.86 4.77
CA ARG A 21 -18.91 35.31 4.55
C ARG A 21 -18.48 36.07 5.80
N ASN A 22 -18.99 35.70 6.97
CA ASN A 22 -18.60 36.29 8.25
C ASN A 22 -17.11 36.05 8.54
N VAL A 23 -16.61 34.84 8.26
CA VAL A 23 -15.19 34.49 8.39
C VAL A 23 -14.35 35.32 7.41
N CYS A 24 -14.73 35.35 6.13
CA CYS A 24 -14.04 36.16 5.11
C CYS A 24 -13.98 37.64 5.50
N ALA A 25 -15.08 38.21 6.02
CA ALA A 25 -15.12 39.59 6.49
C ALA A 25 -14.19 39.84 7.70
N ALA A 26 -14.21 38.94 8.69
CA ALA A 26 -13.35 39.04 9.88
C ALA A 26 -11.86 39.01 9.52
N PHE A 27 -11.47 38.18 8.54
CA PHE A 27 -10.09 38.09 8.06
C PHE A 27 -9.76 39.04 6.90
N LYS A 28 -10.71 39.88 6.46
CA LYS A 28 -10.57 40.80 5.31
C LYS A 28 -10.16 40.09 4.01
N ILE A 29 -10.66 38.87 3.80
CA ILE A 29 -10.41 38.05 2.60
C ILE A 29 -11.63 38.12 1.69
N LYS A 30 -11.38 38.15 0.37
CA LYS A 30 -12.46 38.10 -0.64
C LYS A 30 -13.22 36.78 -0.55
N MET A 31 -14.55 36.86 -0.62
CA MET A 31 -15.43 35.69 -0.68
C MET A 31 -15.23 34.94 -1.99
N LEU A 32 -15.38 33.61 -1.94
CA LEU A 32 -15.39 32.76 -3.12
C LEU A 32 -16.57 33.11 -4.03
N ASN A 33 -16.32 33.21 -5.33
CA ASN A 33 -17.36 33.37 -6.34
C ASN A 33 -17.97 32.01 -6.73
N PRO A 34 -19.13 31.99 -7.43
CA PRO A 34 -19.80 30.74 -7.80
C PRO A 34 -18.95 29.77 -8.65
N ALA A 35 -18.07 30.30 -9.51
CA ALA A 35 -17.16 29.48 -10.32
C ALA A 35 -16.06 28.84 -9.46
N GLU A 36 -15.51 29.57 -8.48
CA GLU A 36 -14.53 29.05 -7.52
C GLU A 36 -15.14 27.98 -6.62
N VAL A 37 -16.38 28.17 -6.15
CA VAL A 37 -17.11 27.15 -5.37
C VAL A 37 -17.34 25.89 -6.21
N SER A 38 -17.74 26.04 -7.48
CA SER A 38 -17.94 24.92 -8.40
C SER A 38 -16.64 24.17 -8.67
N TYR A 39 -15.54 24.90 -8.89
CA TYR A 39 -14.21 24.33 -9.03
C TYR A 39 -13.79 23.55 -7.78
N LEU A 40 -13.92 24.13 -6.58
CA LEU A 40 -13.53 23.48 -5.33
C LEU A 40 -14.37 22.22 -5.05
N SER A 41 -15.63 22.22 -5.45
CA SER A 41 -16.50 21.04 -5.38
C SER A 41 -15.93 19.88 -6.21
N GLU A 42 -15.67 20.11 -7.50
CA GLU A 42 -15.06 19.09 -8.37
C GLU A 42 -13.64 18.70 -7.92
N TYR A 43 -12.84 19.66 -7.46
CA TYR A 43 -11.51 19.41 -6.91
C TYR A 43 -11.58 18.43 -5.73
N CYS A 44 -12.51 18.64 -4.79
CA CYS A 44 -12.68 17.74 -3.65
C CYS A 44 -13.10 16.34 -4.10
N ILE A 45 -13.96 16.24 -5.12
CA ILE A 45 -14.35 14.95 -5.70
C ILE A 45 -13.12 14.23 -6.28
N VAL A 46 -12.34 14.90 -7.14
CA VAL A 46 -11.14 14.35 -7.80
C VAL A 46 -10.03 13.99 -6.80
N MET A 47 -9.80 14.81 -5.79
CA MET A 47 -8.71 14.63 -4.83
C MET A 47 -9.05 13.66 -3.70
N LYS A 48 -10.32 13.33 -3.48
CA LYS A 48 -10.72 12.35 -2.46
C LYS A 48 -10.07 10.97 -2.64
N PRO A 49 -10.12 10.31 -3.82
CA PRO A 49 -9.44 9.02 -4.00
C PRO A 49 -7.92 9.12 -3.84
N ILE A 50 -7.30 10.25 -4.19
CA ILE A 50 -5.87 10.51 -3.95
C ILE A 50 -5.58 10.54 -2.45
N SER A 51 -6.38 11.27 -1.67
CA SER A 51 -6.27 11.35 -0.21
C SER A 51 -6.44 9.96 0.43
N MET A 52 -7.41 9.18 -0.03
CA MET A 52 -7.60 7.81 0.44
C MET A 52 -6.41 6.91 0.13
N ALA A 53 -5.87 6.96 -1.09
CA ALA A 53 -4.70 6.19 -1.49
C ALA A 53 -3.47 6.55 -0.64
N LEU A 54 -3.25 7.84 -0.39
CA LEU A 54 -2.19 8.31 0.51
C LEU A 54 -2.38 7.78 1.92
N ASN A 55 -3.60 7.85 2.47
CA ASN A 55 -3.89 7.32 3.81
C ASN A 55 -3.63 5.82 3.92
N ILE A 56 -3.93 5.04 2.87
CA ILE A 56 -3.65 3.59 2.82
C ILE A 56 -2.14 3.34 2.83
N LEU A 57 -1.40 3.96 1.91
CA LEU A 57 0.04 3.71 1.77
C LEU A 57 0.87 4.28 2.91
N GLN A 58 0.35 5.31 3.59
CA GLN A 58 0.97 5.92 4.77
C GLN A 58 0.33 5.45 6.08
N SER A 59 -0.51 4.43 6.04
CA SER A 59 -1.11 3.87 7.27
C SER A 59 -0.03 3.29 8.17
N GLU A 60 -0.30 3.22 9.47
CA GLU A 60 0.52 2.48 10.46
C GLU A 60 0.03 1.04 10.62
N THR A 61 -1.19 0.77 10.17
CA THR A 61 -1.76 -0.58 10.08
C THR A 61 -1.78 -1.00 8.62
N ASN A 62 -1.27 -2.19 8.31
CA ASN A 62 -1.15 -2.70 6.92
C ASN A 62 -0.07 -1.99 6.08
N THR A 63 1.13 -1.85 6.62
CA THR A 63 2.27 -1.17 5.99
C THR A 63 3.03 -2.03 4.98
N GLN A 64 2.43 -3.13 4.51
CA GLN A 64 3.13 -4.11 3.68
C GLN A 64 3.30 -3.59 2.25
N MET A 65 4.46 -3.86 1.64
CA MET A 65 4.74 -3.43 0.26
C MET A 65 3.66 -3.87 -0.74
N GLY A 66 3.06 -5.05 -0.55
CA GLY A 66 1.99 -5.57 -1.41
C GLY A 66 0.69 -4.75 -1.44
N TRP A 67 0.56 -3.69 -0.64
CA TRP A 67 -0.53 -2.72 -0.79
C TRP A 67 -0.29 -1.69 -1.89
N LEU A 68 0.95 -1.54 -2.36
CA LEU A 68 1.34 -0.51 -3.32
C LEU A 68 0.57 -0.66 -4.64
N LEU A 69 0.75 -1.78 -5.34
CA LEU A 69 0.17 -1.96 -6.68
C LEU A 69 -1.36 -1.96 -6.68
N PRO A 70 -2.07 -2.69 -5.78
CA PRO A 70 -3.54 -2.62 -5.71
C PRO A 70 -4.06 -1.21 -5.48
N THR A 71 -3.38 -0.43 -4.62
CA THR A 71 -3.79 0.95 -4.32
C THR A 71 -3.64 1.86 -5.53
N ILE A 72 -2.52 1.79 -6.24
CA ILE A 72 -2.29 2.61 -7.44
C ILE A 72 -3.20 2.16 -8.59
N TYR A 73 -3.42 0.86 -8.79
CA TYR A 73 -4.29 0.33 -9.84
C TYR A 73 -5.74 0.79 -9.62
N LEU A 74 -6.24 0.65 -8.39
CA LEU A 74 -7.60 1.08 -8.05
C LEU A 74 -7.75 2.62 -8.14
N LEU A 75 -6.71 3.37 -7.76
CA LEU A 75 -6.71 4.83 -7.90
C LEU A 75 -6.84 5.26 -9.36
N ASP A 76 -6.02 4.69 -10.26
CA ASP A 76 -6.08 4.98 -11.69
C ASP A 76 -7.46 4.63 -12.28
N SER A 77 -8.00 3.45 -11.92
CA SER A 77 -9.35 3.02 -12.33
C SER A 77 -10.44 4.01 -11.86
N LYS A 78 -10.35 4.50 -10.62
CA LYS A 78 -11.29 5.50 -10.09
C LYS A 78 -11.18 6.83 -10.84
N LEU A 79 -9.97 7.32 -11.10
CA LEU A 79 -9.76 8.55 -11.86
C LEU A 79 -10.35 8.46 -13.27
N LYS A 80 -10.10 7.36 -13.99
CA LYS A 80 -10.67 7.10 -15.33
C LYS A 80 -12.20 7.11 -15.32
N LYS A 81 -12.83 6.44 -14.36
CA LYS A 81 -14.30 6.39 -14.25
C LYS A 81 -14.92 7.77 -14.01
N MET A 82 -14.19 8.68 -13.38
CA MET A 82 -14.70 10.01 -13.03
C MET A 82 -14.67 10.99 -14.21
N GLU A 83 -13.87 10.75 -15.25
CA GLU A 83 -13.76 11.61 -16.44
C GLU A 83 -15.12 11.91 -17.09
N ALA A 84 -16.03 10.93 -17.10
CA ALA A 84 -17.37 11.09 -17.68
C ALA A 84 -18.25 12.11 -16.94
N SER A 85 -17.94 12.41 -15.67
CA SER A 85 -18.78 13.22 -14.79
C SER A 85 -18.17 14.57 -14.41
N ILE A 86 -16.87 14.76 -14.63
CA ILE A 86 -16.09 15.94 -14.22
C ILE A 86 -15.88 16.87 -15.41
N LYS A 87 -16.17 18.17 -15.24
CA LYS A 87 -16.10 19.15 -16.34
C LYS A 87 -14.96 20.15 -16.14
N ILE A 88 -14.92 20.79 -14.98
CA ILE A 88 -13.97 21.86 -14.65
C ILE A 88 -12.59 21.27 -14.33
N CYS A 89 -12.54 20.18 -13.56
CA CYS A 89 -11.30 19.56 -13.09
C CYS A 89 -10.78 18.44 -14.00
N LEU A 90 -11.26 18.32 -15.24
CA LEU A 90 -10.75 17.32 -16.19
C LEU A 90 -9.24 17.43 -16.43
N PRO A 91 -8.64 18.64 -16.58
CA PRO A 91 -7.19 18.77 -16.69
C PRO A 91 -6.43 18.24 -15.46
N LEU A 92 -7.02 18.33 -14.27
CA LEU A 92 -6.43 17.78 -13.04
C LEU A 92 -6.42 16.25 -13.08
N ILE A 93 -7.50 15.61 -13.53
CA ILE A 93 -7.56 14.15 -13.69
C ILE A 93 -6.42 13.68 -14.61
N HIS A 94 -6.30 14.29 -15.80
CA HIS A 94 -5.24 13.94 -16.75
C HIS A 94 -3.83 14.16 -16.18
N ALA A 95 -3.62 15.26 -15.46
CA ALA A 95 -2.34 15.53 -14.81
C ALA A 95 -2.01 14.49 -13.75
N LEU A 96 -2.99 14.06 -12.95
CA LEU A 96 -2.83 13.02 -11.94
C LEU A 96 -2.52 11.67 -12.58
N GLN A 97 -3.27 11.23 -13.58
CA GLN A 97 -3.02 9.98 -14.30
C GLN A 97 -1.64 9.96 -14.95
N LYS A 98 -1.25 11.06 -15.62
CA LYS A 98 0.10 11.20 -16.18
C LYS A 98 1.18 11.13 -15.11
N GLY A 99 0.94 11.76 -13.95
CA GLY A 99 1.83 11.68 -12.80
C GLY A 99 1.96 10.27 -12.25
N LEU A 100 0.85 9.54 -12.13
CA LEU A 100 0.82 8.14 -11.71
C LEU A 100 1.59 7.26 -12.68
N GLN A 101 1.33 7.37 -13.99
CA GLN A 101 2.04 6.60 -15.01
C GLN A 101 3.54 6.91 -15.00
N LYS A 102 3.92 8.19 -14.91
CA LYS A 102 5.32 8.60 -14.88
C LYS A 102 6.07 8.04 -13.67
N ARG A 103 5.41 7.96 -12.52
CA ARG A 103 6.06 7.57 -11.25
C ARG A 103 5.95 6.08 -10.94
N PHE A 104 4.87 5.44 -11.39
CA PHE A 104 4.53 4.05 -11.04
C PHE A 104 4.35 3.12 -12.23
N GLY A 105 4.52 3.61 -13.46
CA GLY A 105 4.38 2.79 -14.67
C GLY A 105 5.30 1.58 -14.66
N GLU A 106 6.58 1.76 -14.34
CA GLU A 106 7.56 0.67 -14.25
C GLU A 106 7.28 -0.27 -13.07
N PHE A 107 6.89 0.28 -11.92
CA PHE A 107 6.55 -0.52 -10.72
C PHE A 107 5.35 -1.46 -10.96
N MET A 108 4.42 -1.10 -11.85
CA MET A 108 3.27 -1.95 -12.19
C MET A 108 3.67 -3.24 -12.93
N GLU A 109 4.85 -3.28 -13.51
CA GLU A 109 5.39 -4.42 -14.25
C GLU A 109 6.52 -5.13 -13.50
N ASP A 110 6.93 -4.61 -12.34
CA ASP A 110 7.98 -5.19 -11.51
C ASP A 110 7.53 -6.52 -10.87
N PRO A 111 8.13 -7.67 -11.26
CA PRO A 111 7.77 -8.98 -10.75
C PRO A 111 7.89 -9.09 -9.22
N GLU A 112 8.81 -8.37 -8.58
CA GLU A 112 8.98 -8.41 -7.13
C GLU A 112 7.82 -7.75 -6.39
N LEU A 113 7.37 -6.58 -6.86
CA LEU A 113 6.21 -5.88 -6.31
C LEU A 113 4.88 -6.60 -6.59
N ILE A 114 4.76 -7.20 -7.78
CA ILE A 114 3.63 -8.06 -8.11
C ILE A 114 3.59 -9.25 -7.16
N SER A 115 4.74 -9.87 -6.90
CA SER A 115 4.86 -11.00 -5.98
C SER A 115 4.52 -10.62 -4.55
N ALA A 116 5.00 -9.46 -4.08
CA ALA A 116 4.64 -8.93 -2.75
C ALA A 116 3.12 -8.83 -2.59
N THR A 117 2.43 -8.35 -3.63
CA THR A 117 0.97 -8.23 -3.68
C THR A 117 0.27 -9.60 -3.65
N ILE A 118 0.72 -10.55 -4.47
CA ILE A 118 0.14 -11.91 -4.53
C ILE A 118 0.26 -12.63 -3.17
N LEU A 119 1.38 -12.41 -2.47
CA LEU A 119 1.69 -13.01 -1.18
C LEU A 119 0.97 -12.35 0.01
N LEU A 120 0.07 -11.39 -0.25
CA LEU A 120 -0.89 -10.90 0.73
C LEU A 120 -2.25 -11.58 0.53
N PRO A 121 -2.78 -12.31 1.53
CA PRO A 121 -4.03 -13.07 1.40
C PRO A 121 -5.22 -12.23 0.94
N LYS A 122 -5.25 -10.96 1.33
CA LYS A 122 -6.28 -9.98 0.95
C LYS A 122 -6.41 -9.76 -0.56
N PHE A 123 -5.30 -9.77 -1.29
CA PHE A 123 -5.28 -9.39 -2.70
C PHE A 123 -5.12 -10.60 -3.61
N LYS A 124 -4.09 -11.44 -3.34
CA LYS A 124 -3.71 -12.55 -4.20
C LYS A 124 -3.67 -12.10 -5.67
N THR A 125 -4.51 -12.67 -6.52
CA THR A 125 -4.58 -12.38 -7.95
C THR A 125 -5.74 -11.47 -8.35
N SER A 126 -6.56 -11.03 -7.38
CA SER A 126 -7.84 -10.32 -7.66
C SER A 126 -7.70 -8.82 -7.91
N TRP A 127 -6.51 -8.25 -7.69
CA TRP A 127 -6.28 -6.80 -7.75
C TRP A 127 -6.18 -6.23 -9.17
N THR A 128 -5.95 -7.06 -10.19
CA THR A 128 -5.84 -6.67 -11.60
C THR A 128 -6.46 -7.72 -12.51
N ASP A 129 -7.01 -7.28 -13.64
CA ASP A 129 -7.53 -8.11 -14.72
C ASP A 129 -6.44 -8.54 -15.72
N LYS A 130 -5.23 -8.00 -15.59
CA LYS A 130 -4.11 -8.26 -16.50
C LYS A 130 -3.44 -9.61 -16.17
N ALA A 131 -3.87 -10.67 -16.83
CA ALA A 131 -3.35 -12.02 -16.62
C ALA A 131 -1.81 -12.15 -16.77
N HIS A 132 -1.19 -11.41 -17.70
CA HIS A 132 0.26 -11.44 -17.89
C HIS A 132 1.05 -10.88 -16.69
N ILE A 133 0.50 -9.87 -15.99
CA ILE A 133 1.10 -9.30 -14.79
C ILE A 133 1.06 -10.35 -13.68
N ILE A 134 -0.10 -10.96 -13.45
CA ILE A 134 -0.23 -12.02 -12.43
C ILE A 134 0.74 -13.17 -12.72
N LYS A 135 0.83 -13.60 -13.98
CA LYS A 135 1.77 -14.66 -14.39
C LYS A 135 3.22 -14.30 -14.05
N ALA A 136 3.67 -13.09 -14.38
CA ALA A 136 5.04 -12.65 -14.09
C ALA A 136 5.37 -12.70 -12.58
N GLY A 137 4.42 -12.32 -11.72
CA GLY A 137 4.57 -12.46 -10.27
C GLY A 137 4.61 -13.90 -9.81
N MET A 138 3.74 -14.78 -10.34
CA MET A 138 3.76 -16.20 -10.01
C MET A 138 5.08 -16.86 -10.41
N ASP A 139 5.56 -16.61 -11.62
CA ASP A 139 6.83 -17.14 -12.13
C ASP A 139 8.00 -16.70 -11.23
N TYR A 140 7.99 -15.43 -10.79
CA TYR A 140 8.98 -14.91 -9.85
C TYR A 140 8.89 -15.55 -8.46
N ILE A 141 7.68 -15.80 -7.94
CA ILE A 141 7.50 -16.51 -6.67
C ILE A 141 8.08 -17.93 -6.77
N LEU A 142 7.64 -18.69 -7.77
CA LEU A 142 8.05 -20.10 -7.95
C LEU A 142 9.57 -20.24 -8.03
N HIS A 143 10.22 -19.45 -8.89
CA HIS A 143 11.69 -19.44 -9.03
C HIS A 143 12.41 -19.26 -7.68
N HIS A 144 11.86 -18.42 -6.79
CA HIS A 144 12.47 -18.15 -5.49
C HIS A 144 12.06 -19.13 -4.39
N LEU A 145 10.93 -19.82 -4.53
CA LEU A 145 10.57 -20.92 -3.63
C LEU A 145 11.47 -22.14 -3.87
N ASP A 146 11.77 -22.44 -5.14
CA ASP A 146 12.69 -23.53 -5.52
C ASP A 146 14.09 -23.31 -4.92
N ALA A 147 14.64 -22.10 -5.05
CA ALA A 147 15.94 -21.75 -4.46
C ALA A 147 16.00 -21.89 -2.92
N ILE A 148 14.88 -21.63 -2.22
CA ILE A 148 14.81 -21.81 -0.76
C ILE A 148 14.86 -23.30 -0.40
N LYS A 149 14.18 -24.14 -1.18
CA LYS A 149 14.13 -25.59 -0.94
C LYS A 149 15.50 -26.24 -1.11
N ASP A 150 16.23 -25.88 -2.16
CA ASP A 150 17.58 -26.40 -2.42
C ASP A 150 18.56 -26.04 -1.29
N THR A 151 18.40 -24.84 -0.70
CA THR A 151 19.23 -24.41 0.43
C THR A 151 18.93 -25.21 1.70
N GLN A 152 17.66 -25.51 1.98
CA GLN A 152 17.27 -26.27 3.18
C GLN A 152 17.65 -27.75 3.09
N GLN A 153 17.69 -28.33 1.89
CA GLN A 153 18.14 -29.71 1.70
C GLN A 153 19.64 -29.90 1.97
N ASN A 154 20.47 -28.90 1.67
CA ASN A 154 21.91 -28.96 1.95
C ASN A 154 22.24 -28.77 3.44
N ASP A 155 21.45 -27.98 4.17
CA ASP A 155 21.65 -27.72 5.61
C ASP A 155 21.14 -28.89 6.50
N SER A 156 20.12 -29.61 6.04
CA SER A 156 19.50 -30.73 6.78
C SER A 156 20.28 -32.04 6.71
N GLN A 157 21.35 -32.12 5.90
CA GLN A 157 22.22 -33.31 5.85
C GLN A 157 23.20 -33.39 7.02
N HIS A 158 23.27 -32.37 7.89
CA HIS A 158 24.30 -32.31 8.93
C HIS A 158 23.81 -32.58 10.36
N ASP A 159 22.50 -32.80 10.61
CA ASP A 159 21.99 -33.12 11.95
C ASP A 159 20.60 -33.80 11.93
N SER A 160 20.56 -35.14 11.87
CA SER A 160 19.48 -35.91 12.54
C SER A 160 19.89 -37.36 12.79
N SER A 161 20.35 -37.63 14.01
CA SER A 161 20.39 -38.97 14.60
C SER A 161 19.11 -39.15 15.44
N ASP A 162 17.98 -39.44 14.79
CA ASP A 162 16.76 -39.88 15.48
C ASP A 162 16.21 -41.11 14.74
N GLU A 163 16.71 -42.29 15.13
CA GLU A 163 16.35 -43.61 14.60
C GLU A 163 15.02 -44.17 15.19
N ASP A 164 14.30 -43.40 16.02
CA ASP A 164 13.18 -43.90 16.83
C ASP A 164 11.75 -43.53 16.34
N ASP A 165 11.58 -42.83 15.20
CA ASP A 165 10.25 -42.57 14.63
C ASP A 165 9.90 -43.59 13.53
N PHE A 166 9.06 -44.58 13.87
CA PHE A 166 8.57 -45.65 12.99
C PHE A 166 7.90 -45.16 11.69
N PHE A 167 7.37 -43.93 11.69
CA PHE A 167 6.76 -43.30 10.51
C PHE A 167 7.64 -42.19 9.90
N SER A 168 8.90 -42.05 10.31
CA SER A 168 9.86 -41.07 9.75
C SER A 168 9.93 -41.15 8.22
N SER A 169 9.89 -42.37 7.67
CA SER A 169 9.91 -42.63 6.22
C SER A 169 8.63 -42.20 5.50
N ILE A 170 7.53 -42.00 6.22
CA ILE A 170 6.22 -41.58 5.68
C ILE A 170 6.00 -40.07 5.84
N LYS A 171 6.73 -39.41 6.75
CA LYS A 171 6.52 -37.99 7.10
C LYS A 171 7.17 -36.98 6.15
N THR A 172 7.89 -37.41 5.12
CA THR A 172 8.66 -36.47 4.27
C THR A 172 8.26 -36.50 2.79
N VAL A 173 6.96 -36.47 2.51
CA VAL A 173 6.52 -35.92 1.22
C VAL A 173 6.56 -34.40 1.33
N HIS A 174 7.75 -33.83 1.12
CA HIS A 174 7.90 -32.40 0.89
C HIS A 174 6.99 -32.04 -0.30
N SER A 175 5.91 -31.29 -0.06
CA SER A 175 5.06 -30.83 -1.15
C SER A 175 5.91 -30.10 -2.18
N PRO A 176 5.67 -30.29 -3.49
CA PRO A 176 6.33 -29.48 -4.49
C PRO A 176 6.04 -28.01 -4.19
N THR A 177 7.01 -27.13 -4.40
CA THR A 177 6.92 -25.67 -4.21
C THR A 177 5.69 -25.07 -4.91
N ALA A 178 5.41 -25.56 -6.13
CA ALA A 178 4.20 -25.26 -6.87
C ALA A 178 2.92 -25.65 -6.11
N SER A 179 2.89 -26.83 -5.48
CA SER A 179 1.73 -27.30 -4.71
C SER A 179 1.46 -26.47 -3.45
N GLU A 180 2.48 -25.86 -2.84
CA GLU A 180 2.29 -24.99 -1.69
C GLU A 180 1.69 -23.64 -2.11
N LEU A 181 2.21 -23.05 -3.17
CA LEU A 181 1.68 -21.81 -3.73
C LEU A 181 0.24 -22.00 -4.24
N ASP A 182 -0.03 -23.08 -4.98
CA ASP A 182 -1.36 -23.42 -5.46
C ASP A 182 -2.36 -23.62 -4.31
N GLY A 183 -1.93 -24.32 -3.25
CA GLY A 183 -2.73 -24.50 -2.04
C GLY A 183 -3.08 -23.18 -1.35
N TYR A 184 -2.10 -22.27 -1.24
CA TYR A 184 -2.31 -20.94 -0.68
C TYR A 184 -3.32 -20.12 -1.51
N LEU A 185 -3.20 -20.18 -2.85
CA LEU A 185 -4.06 -19.45 -3.77
C LEU A 185 -5.49 -19.99 -3.80
N ALA A 186 -5.65 -21.31 -3.68
CA ALA A 186 -6.96 -21.96 -3.62
C ALA A 186 -7.75 -21.65 -2.34
N CYS A 187 -7.07 -21.24 -1.26
CA CYS A 187 -7.75 -20.87 -0.01
C CYS A 187 -8.58 -19.58 -0.18
N ALA A 188 -9.82 -19.59 0.30
CA ALA A 188 -10.68 -18.39 0.24
C ALA A 188 -10.40 -17.35 1.35
N SER A 189 -9.61 -17.69 2.37
CA SER A 189 -9.33 -16.77 3.48
C SER A 189 -8.46 -15.59 3.05
N GLU A 190 -8.85 -14.40 3.50
CA GLU A 190 -8.11 -13.13 3.35
C GLU A 190 -7.28 -12.77 4.60
N GLU A 191 -7.32 -13.60 5.65
CA GLU A 191 -6.64 -13.32 6.90
C GLU A 191 -5.15 -13.67 6.84
N MET A 192 -4.33 -12.85 7.49
CA MET A 192 -2.87 -13.07 7.54
C MET A 192 -2.49 -14.38 8.26
N GLY A 193 -3.36 -14.88 9.15
CA GLY A 193 -3.20 -16.17 9.81
C GLY A 193 -3.07 -17.35 8.84
N LEU A 194 -3.62 -17.23 7.63
CA LEU A 194 -3.53 -18.25 6.58
C LEU A 194 -2.08 -18.64 6.26
N LEU A 195 -1.15 -17.69 6.33
CA LEU A 195 0.25 -17.95 6.00
C LEU A 195 0.92 -18.93 6.98
N GLN A 196 0.37 -19.14 8.18
CA GLN A 196 0.93 -20.13 9.10
C GLN A 196 0.85 -21.56 8.55
N SER A 197 -0.11 -21.83 7.65
CA SER A 197 -0.30 -23.13 7.01
C SER A 197 0.62 -23.35 5.80
N PHE A 198 1.34 -22.32 5.33
CA PHE A 198 2.18 -22.36 4.13
C PHE A 198 3.55 -21.74 4.45
N HIS A 199 4.49 -22.54 4.94
CA HIS A 199 5.75 -22.06 5.49
C HIS A 199 6.67 -21.35 4.46
N LEU A 200 6.83 -21.88 3.26
CA LEU A 200 7.66 -21.27 2.22
C LEU A 200 7.00 -19.99 1.69
N VAL A 201 5.67 -20.02 1.49
CA VAL A 201 4.89 -18.84 1.11
C VAL A 201 5.00 -17.75 2.16
N LYS A 202 4.88 -18.10 3.45
CA LYS A 202 5.06 -17.17 4.58
C LYS A 202 6.45 -16.56 4.61
N LYS A 203 7.50 -17.38 4.48
CA LYS A 203 8.88 -16.90 4.48
C LYS A 203 9.12 -15.91 3.35
N ARG A 204 8.60 -16.20 2.14
CA ARG A 204 8.69 -15.29 1.01
C ARG A 204 7.87 -14.02 1.22
N SER A 205 6.64 -14.15 1.73
CA SER A 205 5.77 -13.02 2.05
C SER A 205 6.46 -12.07 3.02
N LEU A 206 7.05 -12.56 4.11
CA LEU A 206 7.80 -11.74 5.07
C LEU A 206 8.96 -10.99 4.40
N LYS A 207 9.72 -11.64 3.52
CA LYS A 207 10.84 -10.99 2.81
C LYS A 207 10.37 -9.82 1.94
N LEU A 208 9.29 -10.01 1.18
CA LEU A 208 8.83 -9.02 0.20
C LEU A 208 7.89 -7.95 0.79
N ASN A 209 7.22 -8.26 1.90
CA ASN A 209 6.20 -7.38 2.50
C ASN A 209 6.64 -6.64 3.76
N THR A 210 7.87 -6.85 4.23
CA THR A 210 8.43 -6.06 5.35
C THR A 210 8.92 -4.66 4.95
N PRO A 211 9.39 -4.40 3.70
CA PRO A 211 9.66 -3.04 3.26
C PRO A 211 8.40 -2.17 3.27
N LEU A 212 8.56 -0.90 3.66
CA LEU A 212 7.46 0.06 3.75
C LEU A 212 7.21 0.72 2.39
N PRO A 213 5.94 0.82 1.93
CA PRO A 213 5.62 1.50 0.68
C PRO A 213 5.74 3.03 0.75
N ALA A 214 5.84 3.62 1.96
CA ALA A 214 6.01 5.05 2.15
C ALA A 214 6.92 5.38 3.35
N SER A 215 7.79 6.39 3.19
CA SER A 215 8.65 6.95 4.24
C SER A 215 7.87 7.64 5.36
N ALA A 216 6.60 7.95 5.13
CA ALA A 216 5.76 8.71 6.06
C ALA A 216 5.64 8.04 7.45
N ALA A 217 5.73 6.71 7.52
CA ALA A 217 5.78 6.00 8.80
C ALA A 217 7.00 6.43 9.64
N CYS A 218 8.16 6.59 9.00
CA CYS A 218 9.36 7.12 9.64
C CYS A 218 9.23 8.63 9.90
N GLU A 219 8.65 9.39 8.98
CA GLU A 219 8.47 10.86 9.16
C GLU A 219 7.60 11.21 10.37
N ARG A 220 6.57 10.41 10.71
CA ARG A 220 5.76 10.67 11.92
C ARG A 220 6.54 10.43 13.20
N LEU A 221 7.37 9.38 13.24
CA LEU A 221 8.31 9.16 14.35
C LEU A 221 9.22 10.39 14.52
N PHE A 222 9.76 10.89 13.41
CA PHE A 222 10.62 12.07 13.42
C PHE A 222 9.88 13.41 13.59
N SER A 223 8.56 13.47 13.34
CA SER A 223 7.74 14.66 13.57
C SER A 223 7.44 14.85 15.05
N CYS A 224 7.10 13.76 15.76
CA CYS A 224 7.05 13.75 17.22
C CYS A 224 8.43 14.05 17.83
N ALA A 225 9.49 13.45 17.30
CA ALA A 225 10.86 13.76 17.72
C ALA A 225 11.25 15.21 17.36
N GLY A 226 10.70 15.80 16.29
CA GLY A 226 10.90 17.20 15.91
C GLY A 226 10.40 18.19 16.98
N GLN A 227 9.41 17.80 17.79
CA GLN A 227 9.01 18.55 18.99
C GLN A 227 10.03 18.40 20.14
N LEU A 228 10.78 17.30 20.18
CA LEU A 228 11.94 17.09 21.05
C LEU A 228 13.17 17.87 20.56
N PHE A 229 13.34 17.99 19.24
CA PHE A 229 14.47 18.66 18.58
C PHE A 229 14.26 20.17 18.36
N THR A 230 13.07 20.70 18.64
CA THR A 230 12.84 22.16 18.64
C THR A 230 13.34 22.77 19.95
N PRO A 231 13.74 24.06 19.96
CA PRO A 231 14.55 24.66 21.04
C PRO A 231 13.87 24.79 22.42
N LYS A 232 12.74 24.12 22.65
CA LYS A 232 11.89 24.32 23.82
C LYS A 232 12.01 23.27 24.93
N ARG A 233 12.84 22.22 24.84
CA ARG A 233 13.38 21.48 26.02
C ARG A 233 14.37 20.37 25.61
N ALA A 234 15.51 20.36 26.29
CA ALA A 234 16.57 19.33 26.33
C ALA A 234 17.23 18.96 24.98
N ARG A 235 18.43 19.52 24.73
CA ARG A 235 19.41 18.94 23.79
C ARG A 235 19.79 17.56 24.33
N LEU A 236 19.21 16.50 23.80
CA LEU A 236 19.85 15.19 23.85
C LEU A 236 21.01 15.25 22.88
N ASP A 237 22.22 15.05 23.41
CA ASP A 237 23.45 15.03 22.63
C ASP A 237 23.43 13.84 21.65
N SER A 238 24.08 13.99 20.49
CA SER A 238 24.08 12.97 19.42
C SER A 238 24.67 11.63 19.86
N THR A 239 25.37 11.63 20.99
CA THR A 239 25.95 10.45 21.65
C THR A 239 24.92 9.50 22.25
N ASN A 240 23.71 9.97 22.56
CA ASN A 240 22.62 9.15 23.11
C ASN A 240 21.60 8.71 22.04
N PHE A 241 21.90 8.95 20.76
CA PHE A 241 21.05 8.57 19.63
C PHE A 241 21.79 7.54 18.80
N GLU A 242 21.28 6.31 18.75
CA GLU A 242 21.77 5.29 17.83
C GLU A 242 21.14 5.54 16.45
N ASN A 243 22.00 5.77 15.45
CA ASN A 243 21.63 5.80 14.04
C ASN A 243 21.56 4.37 13.48
#